data_AF-A0A932GKW1-F1
#
_entry.id   AF-A0A932GKW1-F1
#
_cell.length_a   1.000
_cell.length_b   1.000
_cell.length_c   1.000
_cell.angle_alpha   90.00
_cell.angle_beta   90.00
_cell.angle_gamma   90.00
#
_symmetry.space_group_name_H-M   'P 1'
#
loop_
_entity.id
_entity.type
_entity.pdbx_description
1 polymer ?
#
loop_
_entity_poly.entity_id
_entity_poly.type
_entity_poly.pdbx_seq_one_letter_code
_entity_poly.pdbx_strand_id
1 'polypeptide(L)' 'MEEEKVIAYTCHGCGSRGVNPTKTKKGNYLCPDCGNQVEVSEKRVVP' A
#
# COMPACT_ATOMS: atom_id res chain seq x y z
N MET A 1 17.23 7.72 -12.66
CA MET A 1 16.06 8.28 -11.95
C MET A 1 15.27 7.08 -11.48
N GLU A 2 15.38 6.74 -10.19
CA GLU A 2 14.58 5.66 -9.62
C GLU A 2 13.10 6.05 -9.75
N GLU A 3 12.35 5.27 -10.51
CA GLU A 3 10.90 5.41 -10.61
C GLU A 3 10.31 5.20 -9.22
N GLU A 4 9.89 6.28 -8.57
CA GLU A 4 9.18 6.24 -7.29
C GLU A 4 7.81 5.60 -7.52
N LYS A 5 7.76 4.26 -7.43
CA LYS A 5 6.50 3.51 -7.44
C LYS A 5 5.70 3.86 -6.19
N VAL A 6 4.70 4.73 -6.34
CA VAL A 6 3.77 5.08 -5.27
C VAL A 6 2.65 4.04 -5.22
N ILE A 7 2.56 3.32 -4.10
CA ILE A 7 1.53 2.29 -3.88
C ILE A 7 0.47 2.86 -2.95
N ALA A 8 -0.67 3.29 -3.49
CA ALA A 8 -1.77 3.76 -2.66
C ALA A 8 -2.44 2.58 -1.96
N TYR A 9 -2.87 2.77 -0.71
CA TYR A 9 -3.56 1.74 0.07
C TYR A 9 -4.79 2.28 0.78
N THR A 10 -5.78 1.40 0.93
CA THR A 10 -6.95 1.63 1.79
C THR A 10 -7.13 0.44 2.72
N CYS A 11 -7.20 0.71 4.02
CA CYS A 11 -7.50 -0.28 5.03
C CYS A 11 -9.00 -0.36 5.28
N HIS A 12 -9.61 -1.52 5.03
CA HIS A 12 -11.02 -1.76 5.31
C HIS A 12 -11.31 -2.05 6.79
N GLY A 13 -10.28 -2.36 7.59
CA GLY A 13 -10.42 -2.63 9.02
C GLY A 13 -10.57 -1.36 9.86
N CYS A 14 -9.68 -0.39 9.68
CA CYS A 14 -9.70 0.87 10.43
C CYS A 14 -10.10 2.10 9.59
N GLY A 15 -10.24 1.95 8.27
CA GLY A 15 -10.53 3.07 7.37
C GLY A 15 -9.31 3.92 7.00
N SER A 16 -8.11 3.62 7.51
CA SER A 16 -6.89 4.37 7.20
C SER A 16 -6.53 4.29 5.71
N ARG A 17 -6.04 5.41 5.17
CA ARG A 17 -5.65 5.56 3.77
C ARG A 17 -4.27 6.19 3.70
N GLY A 18 -3.47 5.79 2.73
CA GLY A 18 -2.15 6.37 2.54
C GLY A 18 -1.44 5.85 1.32
N VAL A 19 -0.14 6.06 1.29
CA VAL A 19 0.76 5.56 0.25
C VAL A 19 1.90 4.77 0.86
N ASN A 20 2.45 3.83 0.09
CA ASN A 20 3.56 2.96 0.44
C ASN A 20 3.33 2.18 1.76
N PRO A 21 2.29 1.32 1.82
CA PRO A 21 2.05 0.49 3.00
C PRO A 21 3.18 -0.51 3.23
N THR A 22 3.26 -1.04 4.45
CA THR A 22 4.27 -2.03 4.82
C THR A 22 4.03 -3.34 4.07
N LYS A 23 4.98 -3.73 3.21
CA LYS A 23 4.96 -5.02 2.49
C LYS A 23 5.51 -6.13 3.38
N THR A 24 4.75 -7.20 3.52
CA THR A 24 5.18 -8.40 4.24
C THR A 24 6.08 -9.28 3.37
N LYS A 25 6.85 -10.16 4.01
CA LYS A 25 7.66 -11.18 3.32
C LYS A 25 6.83 -12.09 2.39
N LYS A 26 5.52 -12.22 2.61
CA LYS A 26 4.60 -13.00 1.76
C LYS A 26 4.07 -12.23 0.54
N GLY A 27 4.46 -10.96 0.37
CA GLY A 27 4.00 -10.11 -0.74
C GLY A 27 2.69 -9.36 -0.47
N ASN A 28 2.03 -9.60 0.67
CA ASN A 28 0.84 -8.87 1.08
C ASN A 28 1.20 -7.53 1.72
N TYR A 29 0.32 -6.53 1.63
CA TYR A 29 0.48 -5.25 2.30
C TYR A 29 -0.37 -5.20 3.57
N LEU A 30 0.20 -4.64 4.63
CA LEU A 30 -0.48 -4.45 5.91
C LEU A 30 -0.65 -2.96 6.22
N CYS A 31 -1.72 -2.66 6.94
CA CYS A 31 -1.98 -1.34 7.47
C CYS A 31 -0.94 -1.06 8.57
N PRO A 32 -0.19 0.05 8.50
CA PRO A 32 0.75 0.41 9.56
C PRO A 32 0.05 0.75 10.88
N ASP A 33 -1.24 1.09 10.83
CA ASP A 33 -2.03 1.52 11.99
C ASP A 33 -2.62 0.34 12.76
N CYS A 34 -3.35 -0.55 12.08
CA CYS A 34 -4.08 -1.65 12.73
C CYS A 34 -3.51 -3.05 12.44
N GLY A 35 -2.51 -3.17 11.56
CA GLY A 35 -1.91 -4.47 11.19
C GLY A 35 -2.78 -5.37 10.31
N ASN A 36 -3.99 -4.94 9.92
CA ASN A 36 -4.84 -5.69 8.99
C ASN A 36 -4.28 -5.64 7.56
N GLN A 37 -4.64 -6.64 6.74
CA GLN A 37 -4.35 -6.63 5.32
C GLN A 37 -5.07 -5.48 4.62
N VAL A 38 -4.34 -4.76 3.76
CA VAL A 38 -4.86 -3.62 3.01
C VAL A 38 -4.90 -3.95 1.53
N GLU A 39 -5.92 -3.41 0.86
CA GLU A 39 -5.97 -3.41 -0.59
C GLU A 39 -5.09 -2.27 -1.11
N VAL A 40 -4.27 -2.59 -2.12
CA VAL A 40 -3.38 -1.62 -2.73
C VAL A 40 -3.67 -1.46 -4.21
N SER A 41 -3.48 -0.25 -4.71
CA SER A 41 -3.54 0.05 -6.14
C SER A 41 -2.19 0.59 -6.60
N GLU A 42 -1.47 -0.21 -7.39
CA GLU A 42 -0.25 0.21 -8.06
C GLU A 42 -0.62 1.04 -9.30
N LYS A 43 -0.46 2.36 -9.24
CA LYS A 43 -0.50 3.18 -10.45
C LYS A 43 0.88 3.17 -11.10
N ARG A 44 1.02 2.46 -12.22
CA ARG A 44 2.14 2.72 -13.14
C ARG A 44 1.86 4.06 -13.78
N VAL A 45 2.68 5.07 -13.49
CA VAL A 45 2.70 6.30 -14.26
C VAL A 45 3.37 5.95 -15.58
N VAL A 46 2.58 5.63 -16.60
CA VAL A 46 3.10 5.52 -17.96
C VAL A 46 3.28 6.94 -18.50
N PRO A 47 4.47 7.31 -18.99
CA PRO A 47 4.73 8.64 -19.56
C PRO A 47 3.96 8.88 -20.86
#